data_AF-A0A7J6MDU9-F1
#
_entry.id   AF-A0A7J6MDU9-F1
#
_cell.length_a   1.000
_cell.length_b   1.000
_cell.length_c   1.000
_cell.angle_alpha   90.00
_cell.angle_beta   90.00
_cell.angle_gamma   90.00
#
_symmetry.space_group_name_H-M   'P 1'
#
loop_
_entity.id
_entity.type
_entity.pdbx_description
1 polymer ?
#
loop_
_entity_poly.entity_id
_entity_poly.type
_entity_poly.pdbx_seq_one_letter_code
_entity_poly.pdbx_strand_id
1 'polypeptide(L)'
;MHLGATFICLVAVVTVVWSFPTPPANQLKEYVDKVHQAWIDTYIAQHPDNPHRIKVELKNAKGDVKWVNEGQSLPGYTPTGKEIDLVKMRGSDLPDQFRVPMEKWGDLLYMFMKQPVREAYANLVHERWMRANAWEKDMHPELFVDYELLTEPEKDKDRYFVDYAEDIFK
;
A
#
# COMPACT_ATOMS: atom_id res chain seq x y z
N MET A 1 16.52 -22.85 10.87
CA MET A 1 15.14 -23.15 10.43
C MET A 1 14.64 -21.95 9.65
N HIS A 2 14.05 -22.21 8.49
CA HIS A 2 13.94 -21.28 7.37
C HIS A 2 13.13 -20.00 7.67
N LEU A 3 13.82 -18.85 7.71
CA LEU A 3 13.25 -17.53 7.41
C LEU A 3 13.06 -17.45 5.89
N GLY A 4 12.15 -18.27 5.39
CA GLY A 4 11.87 -18.48 3.97
C GLY A 4 10.38 -18.45 3.76
N ALA A 5 9.75 -17.37 4.21
CA ALA A 5 8.39 -17.00 3.84
C ALA A 5 8.41 -15.53 3.41
N THR A 6 8.87 -15.32 2.18
CA THR A 6 8.05 -14.60 1.21
C THR A 6 7.53 -13.25 1.70
N PHE A 7 8.42 -12.26 1.67
CA PHE A 7 8.15 -10.81 1.70
C PHE A 7 7.28 -10.33 0.49
N ILE A 8 6.46 -11.22 -0.07
CA ILE A 8 5.61 -11.03 -1.26
C ILE A 8 4.17 -11.15 -0.79
N CYS A 9 3.69 -10.16 -0.04
CA CYS A 9 2.23 -9.96 0.18
C CYS A 9 1.91 -8.50 0.58
N LEU A 10 2.64 -7.54 0.01
CA LEU A 10 2.36 -6.11 0.20
C LEU A 10 1.71 -5.50 -1.04
N VAL A 11 0.87 -6.25 -1.78
CA VAL A 11 0.13 -5.69 -2.93
C VAL A 11 -1.21 -6.39 -3.14
N ALA A 12 -2.17 -6.22 -2.23
CA ALA A 12 -3.57 -6.50 -2.53
C ALA A 12 -4.49 -5.62 -1.68
N VAL A 13 -4.76 -4.37 -2.09
CA VAL A 13 -5.82 -3.57 -1.46
C VAL A 13 -6.64 -2.81 -2.53
N VAL A 14 -7.79 -3.37 -2.88
CA VAL A 14 -8.76 -2.76 -3.80
C VAL A 14 -10.12 -2.55 -3.11
N THR A 15 -10.45 -1.25 -2.98
CA THR A 15 -11.75 -0.54 -2.88
C THR A 15 -12.82 -0.97 -1.88
N VAL A 16 -13.15 -0.09 -0.91
CA VAL A 16 -14.54 0.29 -0.50
C VAL A 16 -14.54 1.74 0.06
N VAL A 17 -15.52 2.54 -0.34
CA VAL A 17 -15.79 3.94 0.09
C VAL A 17 -16.50 3.93 1.45
N TRP A 18 -15.99 4.69 2.43
CA TRP A 18 -16.65 4.94 3.71
C TRP A 18 -16.83 6.45 3.94
N SER A 19 -17.91 6.83 4.63
CA SER A 19 -18.29 8.22 4.92
C SER A 19 -17.51 8.80 6.11
N PHE A 20 -16.19 8.73 6.07
CA PHE A 20 -15.32 9.53 6.93
C PHE A 20 -15.00 10.84 6.22
N PRO A 21 -14.71 11.94 6.93
CA PRO A 21 -14.23 13.15 6.26
C PRO A 21 -12.95 12.78 5.52
N THR A 22 -13.01 12.76 4.19
CA THR A 22 -11.82 12.67 3.35
C THR A 22 -10.92 13.86 3.70
N PRO A 23 -9.60 13.65 3.84
CA PRO A 23 -8.69 14.76 4.03
C PRO A 23 -8.92 15.82 2.94
N PRO A 24 -8.83 17.12 3.28
CA PRO A 24 -8.68 18.16 2.28
C PRO A 24 -7.60 17.76 1.27
N ALA A 25 -7.82 18.00 -0.03
CA ALA A 25 -6.95 17.48 -1.09
C ALA A 25 -5.46 17.84 -0.93
N ASN A 26 -5.17 19.01 -0.35
CA ASN A 26 -3.82 19.43 -0.01
C ASN A 26 -3.19 18.61 1.13
N GLN A 27 -3.97 18.20 2.13
CA GLN A 27 -3.52 17.31 3.20
C GLN A 27 -3.31 15.89 2.67
N LEU A 28 -4.22 15.38 1.83
CA LEU A 28 -4.04 14.06 1.20
C LEU A 28 -2.73 13.98 0.42
N LYS A 29 -2.39 15.03 -0.34
CA LYS A 29 -1.13 15.13 -1.07
C LYS A 29 0.09 14.97 -0.16
N GLU A 30 0.09 15.64 0.99
CA GLU A 30 1.16 15.55 1.99
C GLU A 30 1.29 14.13 2.57
N TYR A 31 0.17 13.48 2.89
CA TYR A 31 0.21 12.09 3.39
C TYR A 31 0.72 11.11 2.35
N VAL A 32 0.30 11.27 1.09
CA VAL A 32 0.80 10.45 -0.02
C VAL A 32 2.31 10.60 -0.16
N ASP A 33 2.83 11.83 -0.10
CA ASP A 33 4.27 12.08 -0.18
C ASP A 33 5.04 11.45 0.98
N LYS A 34 4.49 11.49 2.21
CA LYS A 34 5.10 10.85 3.39
C LYS A 34 5.07 9.32 3.33
N VAL A 35 3.95 8.72 2.90
CA VAL A 35 3.85 7.26 2.65
C VAL A 35 4.89 6.83 1.64
N HIS A 36 5.02 7.59 0.56
CA HIS A 36 5.99 7.30 -0.48
C HIS A 36 7.42 7.41 0.03
N GLN A 37 7.73 8.43 0.83
CA GLN A 37 9.05 8.57 1.44
C GLN A 37 9.39 7.39 2.35
N ALA A 38 8.46 6.95 3.20
CA ALA A 38 8.67 5.78 4.05
C ALA A 38 8.90 4.49 3.25
N TRP A 39 8.20 4.34 2.12
CA TRP A 39 8.45 3.25 1.18
C TRP A 39 9.85 3.36 0.55
N ILE A 40 10.29 4.56 0.13
CA ILE A 40 11.63 4.80 -0.42
C ILE A 40 12.70 4.40 0.60
N ASP A 41 12.58 4.86 1.84
CA ASP A 41 13.56 4.62 2.90
C ASP A 41 13.70 3.10 3.16
N THR A 42 12.58 2.40 3.22
CA THR A 42 12.53 0.94 3.37
C THR A 42 13.13 0.23 2.15
N TYR A 43 12.78 0.68 0.94
CA TYR A 43 13.28 0.12 -0.31
C TYR A 43 14.79 0.25 -0.43
N ILE A 44 15.36 1.42 -0.14
CA ILE A 44 16.80 1.68 -0.18
C ILE A 44 17.53 0.84 0.86
N ALA A 45 16.98 0.72 2.07
CA ALA A 45 17.59 -0.07 3.14
C ALA A 45 17.64 -1.57 2.83
N GLN A 46 16.59 -2.11 2.20
CA GLN A 46 16.48 -3.54 1.92
C GLN A 46 17.08 -3.94 0.57
N HIS A 47 16.96 -3.08 -0.44
CA HIS A 47 17.20 -3.40 -1.85
C HIS A 47 17.78 -2.20 -2.64
N PRO A 48 18.96 -1.67 -2.28
CA PRO A 48 19.49 -0.43 -2.83
C PRO A 48 19.69 -0.43 -4.35
N ASP A 49 19.97 -1.59 -4.95
CA ASP A 49 20.27 -1.73 -6.38
C ASP A 49 19.17 -2.45 -7.18
N ASN A 50 18.00 -2.69 -6.57
CA ASN A 50 16.96 -3.42 -7.28
C ASN A 50 16.40 -2.57 -8.44
N PRO A 51 16.45 -3.08 -9.69
CA PRO A 51 16.01 -2.33 -10.86
C PRO A 51 14.50 -2.11 -10.92
N HIS A 52 13.71 -2.77 -10.06
CA HIS A 52 12.25 -2.62 -10.02
C HIS A 52 11.79 -1.22 -9.62
N ARG A 53 12.69 -0.32 -9.19
CA ARG A 53 12.39 1.11 -9.03
C ARG A 53 12.19 1.83 -10.36
N ILE A 54 12.82 1.34 -11.43
CA ILE A 54 12.71 1.91 -12.77
C ILE A 54 11.50 1.31 -13.47
N LYS A 55 10.64 2.17 -14.01
CA LYS A 55 9.46 1.76 -14.77
C LYS A 55 9.47 2.36 -16.16
N VAL A 56 9.14 1.53 -17.14
CA VAL A 56 8.98 1.94 -18.54
C VAL A 56 7.51 2.07 -18.89
N GLU A 57 7.20 3.06 -19.70
CA GLU A 57 5.84 3.34 -20.16
C GLU A 57 5.52 2.49 -21.39
N LEU A 58 4.44 1.72 -21.31
CA LEU A 58 3.82 1.06 -22.45
C LEU A 58 2.45 1.70 -22.73
N LYS A 59 2.11 1.84 -24.01
CA LYS A 59 0.83 2.38 -24.46
C LYS A 59 0.16 1.44 -25.45
N ASN A 60 -1.15 1.24 -25.33
CA ASN A 60 -1.92 0.47 -26.31
C ASN A 60 -2.55 1.37 -27.39
N ALA A 61 -3.17 0.74 -28.40
CA ALA A 61 -3.84 1.45 -29.49
C ALA A 61 -5.03 2.32 -29.05
N LYS A 62 -5.62 2.05 -27.88
CA LYS A 62 -6.71 2.85 -27.28
C LYS A 62 -6.20 4.04 -26.48
N GLY A 63 -4.87 4.13 -26.28
CA GLY A 63 -4.23 5.17 -25.52
C GLY A 63 -4.03 4.86 -24.04
N ASP A 64 -4.41 3.66 -23.57
CA ASP A 64 -4.20 3.26 -22.18
C ASP A 64 -2.70 3.11 -21.92
N VAL A 65 -2.25 3.70 -20.81
CA VAL A 65 -0.86 3.67 -20.36
C VAL A 65 -0.68 2.67 -19.22
N LYS A 66 0.41 1.90 -19.29
CA LYS A 66 0.86 1.00 -18.23
C LYS A 66 2.33 1.24 -17.93
N TRP A 67 2.70 1.13 -16.67
CA TRP A 67 4.10 1.24 -16.22
C TRP A 67 4.57 -0.11 -15.73
N VAL A 68 5.60 -0.65 -16.37
CA VAL A 68 6.11 -2.02 -16.12
C VAL A 68 7.62 -1.99 -15.87
N ASN A 69 8.18 -3.11 -15.42
CA ASN A 69 9.64 -3.23 -15.30
C ASN A 69 10.30 -3.22 -16.67
N GLU A 70 11.55 -2.78 -16.74
CA GLU A 70 12.35 -2.90 -17.96
C GLU A 70 12.38 -4.36 -18.46
N GLY A 71 12.26 -4.54 -19.77
CA GLY A 71 12.21 -5.86 -20.40
C GLY A 71 10.87 -6.59 -20.30
N GLN A 72 9.91 -6.10 -19.51
CA GLN A 72 8.57 -6.68 -19.44
C GLN A 72 7.74 -6.27 -20.66
N SER A 73 7.16 -7.25 -21.34
CA SER A 73 6.20 -7.03 -22.43
C SER A 73 4.78 -7.28 -21.96
N LEU A 74 3.82 -6.56 -22.55
CA LEU A 74 2.40 -6.75 -22.29
C LEU A 74 1.68 -6.86 -23.65
N PRO A 75 0.94 -7.95 -23.92
CA PRO A 75 0.26 -8.14 -25.20
C PRO A 75 -0.66 -6.96 -25.54
N GLY A 76 -0.53 -6.44 -26.77
CA GLY A 76 -1.31 -5.29 -27.24
C GLY A 76 -0.81 -3.92 -26.76
N TYR A 77 0.31 -3.86 -26.04
CA TYR A 77 0.97 -2.62 -25.64
C TYR A 77 2.34 -2.48 -26.29
N THR A 78 2.75 -1.25 -26.59
CA THR A 78 4.03 -0.92 -27.23
C THR A 78 4.81 0.07 -26.36
N PRO A 79 6.13 -0.10 -26.21
CA PRO A 79 6.96 0.86 -25.48
C PRO A 79 6.91 2.26 -26.11
N THR A 80 6.81 3.29 -25.28
CA THR A 80 6.85 4.69 -25.75
C THR A 80 8.26 5.29 -25.71
N GLY A 81 9.19 4.63 -25.02
CA GLY A 81 10.54 5.12 -24.74
C GLY A 81 10.65 6.01 -23.50
N LYS A 82 9.54 6.25 -22.80
CA LYS A 82 9.53 7.00 -21.54
C LYS A 82 9.81 6.08 -20.35
N GLU A 83 10.58 6.60 -19.41
CA GLU A 83 10.98 5.94 -18.17
C GLU A 83 10.73 6.87 -16.97
N ILE A 84 10.44 6.27 -15.81
CA ILE A 84 10.45 6.94 -14.52
C ILE A 84 11.27 6.15 -13.50
N ASP A 85 11.81 6.87 -12.52
CA ASP A 85 12.46 6.30 -11.35
C ASP A 85 11.59 6.58 -10.12
N LEU A 86 10.93 5.55 -9.59
CA LEU A 86 9.95 5.68 -8.51
C LEU A 86 10.55 6.35 -7.26
N VAL A 87 11.84 6.13 -6.96
CA VAL A 87 12.47 6.71 -5.76
C VAL A 87 12.90 8.17 -5.93
N LYS A 88 12.89 8.69 -7.16
CA LYS A 88 13.20 10.10 -7.45
C LYS A 88 11.96 10.96 -7.65
N MET A 89 10.78 10.35 -7.67
CA MET A 89 9.50 11.05 -7.79
C MET A 89 8.90 11.33 -6.42
N ARG A 90 8.11 12.40 -6.34
CA ARG A 90 7.19 12.58 -5.20
C ARG A 90 6.03 11.61 -5.33
N GLY A 91 5.51 11.13 -4.20
CA GLY A 91 4.41 10.16 -4.18
C GLY A 91 3.17 10.68 -4.91
N SER A 92 2.89 11.96 -4.72
CA SER A 92 1.76 12.65 -5.34
C SER A 92 1.92 12.93 -6.84
N ASP A 93 3.14 12.84 -7.37
CA ASP A 93 3.43 13.00 -8.80
C ASP A 93 3.57 11.64 -9.52
N LEU A 94 3.45 10.52 -8.79
CA LEU A 94 3.51 9.18 -9.36
C LEU A 94 2.35 8.93 -10.34
N PRO A 95 2.55 8.07 -11.35
CA PRO A 95 1.44 7.54 -12.14
C PRO A 95 0.39 6.87 -11.26
N ASP A 96 -0.87 6.94 -11.67
CA ASP A 96 -2.03 6.41 -10.94
C ASP A 96 -1.85 4.97 -10.45
N GLN A 97 -1.20 4.12 -11.25
CA GLN A 97 -0.89 2.73 -10.90
C GLN A 97 -0.13 2.59 -9.57
N PHE A 98 0.68 3.58 -9.20
CA PHE A 98 1.46 3.60 -7.97
C PHE A 98 0.94 4.62 -6.95
N ARG A 99 0.41 5.75 -7.41
CA ARG A 99 -0.16 6.82 -6.57
C ARG A 99 -1.44 6.39 -5.86
N VAL A 100 -2.39 5.75 -6.56
CA VAL A 100 -3.69 5.38 -5.98
C VAL A 100 -3.57 4.44 -4.78
N PRO A 101 -2.70 3.40 -4.80
CA PRO A 101 -2.40 2.63 -3.60
C PRO A 101 -1.91 3.50 -2.42
N MET A 102 -1.02 4.47 -2.69
CA MET A 102 -0.48 5.37 -1.65
C MET A 102 -1.52 6.36 -1.13
N GLU A 103 -2.44 6.82 -1.96
CA GLU A 103 -3.60 7.65 -1.54
C GLU A 103 -4.48 6.92 -0.53
N LYS A 104 -4.74 5.63 -0.76
CA LYS A 104 -5.53 4.83 0.19
C LYS A 104 -4.83 4.66 1.53
N TRP A 105 -3.50 4.59 1.52
CA TRP A 105 -2.70 4.61 2.74
C TRP A 105 -2.73 5.99 3.38
N GLY A 106 -2.54 7.06 2.62
CA GLY A 106 -2.62 8.44 3.09
C GLY A 106 -3.96 8.78 3.72
N ASP A 107 -5.07 8.29 3.16
CA ASP A 107 -6.42 8.40 3.73
C ASP A 107 -6.54 7.66 5.06
N LEU A 108 -6.03 6.42 5.13
CA LEU A 108 -6.03 5.64 6.37
C LEU A 108 -5.19 6.34 7.45
N LEU A 109 -4.06 6.93 7.07
CA LEU A 109 -3.16 7.72 7.93
C LEU A 109 -3.76 9.03 8.40
N TYR A 110 -4.49 9.72 7.53
CA TYR A 110 -5.26 10.88 7.93
C TYR A 110 -6.30 10.51 9.00
N MET A 111 -6.98 9.37 8.83
CA MET A 111 -7.89 8.86 9.84
C MET A 111 -7.13 8.62 11.16
N PHE A 112 -5.99 7.89 11.12
CA PHE A 112 -5.15 7.59 12.29
C PHE A 112 -4.80 8.83 13.14
N MET A 113 -4.36 9.92 12.52
CA MET A 113 -3.93 11.11 13.26
C MET A 113 -5.08 11.97 13.83
N LYS A 114 -6.34 11.64 13.52
CA LYS A 114 -7.51 12.45 13.93
C LYS A 114 -8.34 11.84 15.05
N GLN A 115 -8.04 10.63 15.53
CA GLN A 115 -8.66 10.07 16.75
C GLN A 115 -7.67 9.29 17.63
N PRO A 116 -7.84 9.29 18.97
CA PRO A 116 -6.83 8.78 19.91
C PRO A 116 -6.99 7.29 20.33
N VAL A 117 -7.69 6.45 19.57
CA VAL A 117 -8.03 5.09 20.05
C VAL A 117 -7.36 4.01 19.20
N ARG A 118 -6.14 3.63 19.58
CA ARG A 118 -5.32 2.56 18.96
C ARG A 118 -6.10 1.28 18.63
N GLU A 119 -6.94 0.82 19.56
CA GLU A 119 -7.77 -0.39 19.38
C GLU A 119 -8.83 -0.25 18.27
N ALA A 120 -9.45 0.93 18.15
CA ALA A 120 -10.45 1.17 17.10
C ALA A 120 -9.81 1.08 15.71
N TYR A 121 -8.54 1.46 15.58
CA TYR A 121 -7.83 1.31 14.33
C TYR A 121 -7.27 -0.07 14.08
N ALA A 122 -6.79 -0.77 15.10
CA ALA A 122 -6.39 -2.16 14.94
C ALA A 122 -7.57 -2.99 14.41
N ASN A 123 -8.79 -2.72 14.90
CA ASN A 123 -10.02 -3.28 14.32
C ASN A 123 -10.20 -2.90 12.83
N LEU A 124 -10.00 -1.63 12.45
CA LEU A 124 -10.09 -1.20 11.05
C LEU A 124 -9.01 -1.84 10.15
N VAL A 125 -7.80 -2.03 10.67
CA VAL A 125 -6.71 -2.73 9.97
C VAL A 125 -7.14 -4.18 9.72
N HIS A 126 -7.67 -4.85 10.74
CA HIS A 126 -8.16 -6.22 10.65
C HIS A 126 -9.31 -6.38 9.64
N GLU A 127 -10.32 -5.51 9.70
CA GLU A 127 -11.43 -5.51 8.73
C GLU A 127 -10.93 -5.37 7.28
N ARG A 128 -9.93 -4.52 7.07
CA ARG A 128 -9.32 -4.34 5.74
C ARG A 128 -8.52 -5.55 5.32
N TRP A 129 -7.74 -6.13 6.23
CA TRP A 129 -6.98 -7.35 6.00
C TRP A 129 -7.91 -8.51 5.60
N MET A 130 -9.01 -8.72 6.31
CA MET A 130 -10.00 -9.76 5.98
C MET A 130 -10.61 -9.54 4.57
N ARG A 131 -10.92 -8.30 4.19
CA ARG A 131 -11.47 -8.04 2.84
C ARG A 131 -10.43 -8.29 1.74
N ALA A 132 -9.19 -7.87 1.95
CA ALA A 132 -8.09 -8.06 1.02
C ALA A 132 -7.73 -9.54 0.82
N ASN A 133 -7.81 -10.31 1.90
CA ASN A 133 -7.42 -11.71 1.93
C ASN A 133 -8.62 -12.66 1.93
N ALA A 134 -9.81 -12.22 1.49
CA ALA A 134 -11.03 -13.04 1.51
C ALA A 134 -10.87 -14.43 0.85
N TRP A 135 -9.91 -14.58 -0.07
CA TRP A 135 -9.55 -15.84 -0.71
C TRP A 135 -8.83 -16.84 0.23
N GLU A 136 -8.28 -16.39 1.36
CA GLU A 136 -7.66 -17.23 2.40
C GLU A 136 -8.68 -17.73 3.44
N LYS A 137 -9.94 -17.27 3.37
CA LYS A 137 -10.95 -17.53 4.40
C LYS A 137 -11.19 -19.02 4.67
N ASP A 138 -11.16 -19.84 3.64
CA ASP A 138 -11.39 -21.28 3.78
C ASP A 138 -10.18 -22.01 4.38
N MET A 139 -8.98 -21.41 4.29
CA MET A 139 -7.73 -21.98 4.83
C MET A 139 -7.46 -21.50 6.27
N HIS A 140 -7.87 -20.27 6.59
CA HIS A 140 -7.62 -19.63 7.88
C HIS A 140 -8.90 -19.03 8.50
N PRO A 141 -10.01 -19.78 8.64
CA PRO A 141 -11.28 -19.24 9.10
C PRO A 141 -11.20 -18.57 10.48
N GLU A 142 -10.25 -18.98 11.32
CA GLU A 142 -9.95 -18.38 12.63
C GLU A 142 -9.49 -16.92 12.57
N LEU A 143 -8.96 -16.47 11.43
CA LEU A 143 -8.55 -15.09 11.20
C LEU A 143 -9.68 -14.26 10.57
N PHE A 144 -10.75 -14.88 10.07
CA PHE A 144 -11.88 -14.18 9.43
C PHE A 144 -13.06 -14.02 10.40
N VAL A 145 -12.77 -13.54 11.61
CA VAL A 145 -13.72 -13.23 12.67
C VAL A 145 -13.61 -11.76 13.06
N ASP A 146 -14.62 -11.24 13.76
CA ASP A 146 -14.59 -9.88 14.29
C ASP A 146 -13.34 -9.66 15.17
N TYR A 147 -12.74 -8.47 15.11
CA TYR A 147 -11.48 -8.17 15.80
C TYR A 147 -11.51 -8.51 17.29
N GLU A 148 -12.63 -8.27 17.96
CA GLU A 148 -12.81 -8.57 19.39
C GLU A 148 -12.60 -10.06 19.72
N LEU A 149 -12.90 -10.93 18.76
CA LEU A 149 -12.82 -12.39 18.87
C LEU A 149 -11.42 -12.93 18.51
N LEU A 150 -10.53 -12.11 17.96
CA LEU A 150 -9.15 -12.53 17.71
C LEU A 150 -8.42 -12.84 19.01
N THR A 151 -7.46 -13.75 18.90
CA THR A 151 -6.47 -13.96 19.96
C THR A 151 -5.57 -12.73 20.08
N GLU A 152 -5.06 -12.45 21.29
CA GLU A 152 -4.17 -11.30 21.51
C GLU A 152 -2.92 -11.30 20.60
N PRO A 153 -2.25 -12.44 20.31
CA PRO A 153 -1.15 -12.47 19.34
C PRO A 153 -1.52 -12.00 17.93
N GLU A 154 -2.75 -12.23 17.47
CA GLU A 154 -3.22 -11.75 16.16
C GLU A 154 -3.56 -10.27 16.23
N LYS A 155 -4.25 -9.82 17.30
CA LYS A 155 -4.49 -8.39 17.54
C LYS A 155 -3.20 -7.58 17.58
N ASP A 156 -2.13 -8.14 18.14
CA ASP A 156 -0.82 -7.50 18.22
C ASP A 156 -0.21 -7.22 16.84
N LYS A 157 -0.54 -8.00 15.80
CA LYS A 157 -0.11 -7.73 14.43
C LYS A 157 -0.80 -6.49 13.86
N ASP A 158 -2.12 -6.38 14.07
CA ASP A 158 -2.88 -5.21 13.62
C ASP A 158 -2.44 -3.94 14.38
N ARG A 159 -2.26 -4.06 15.69
CA ARG A 159 -1.73 -2.99 16.55
C ARG A 159 -0.33 -2.56 16.15
N TYR A 160 0.55 -3.50 15.79
CA TYR A 160 1.88 -3.18 15.29
C TYR A 160 1.81 -2.30 14.03
N PHE A 161 0.86 -2.57 13.12
CA PHE A 161 0.64 -1.68 11.97
C PHE A 161 0.19 -0.28 12.39
N VAL A 162 -0.65 -0.16 13.42
CA VAL A 162 -1.02 1.15 13.99
C VAL A 162 0.20 1.86 14.54
N ASP A 163 1.01 1.19 15.36
CA ASP A 163 2.20 1.77 15.99
C ASP A 163 3.26 2.18 14.96
N TYR A 164 3.49 1.36 13.95
CA TYR A 164 4.39 1.65 12.84
C TYR A 164 3.90 2.85 12.01
N ALA A 165 2.59 2.93 11.76
CA ALA A 165 1.96 4.07 11.12
C ALA A 165 2.04 5.35 11.97
N GLU A 166 2.04 5.26 13.30
CA GLU A 166 2.31 6.43 14.16
C GLU A 166 3.78 6.85 14.10
N ASP A 167 4.72 5.90 14.08
CA ASP A 167 6.16 6.16 14.12
C ASP A 167 6.67 6.86 12.86
N ILE A 168 6.18 6.49 11.68
CA ILE A 168 6.53 7.15 10.41
C ILE A 168 6.15 8.65 10.41
N PHE A 169 5.16 9.06 11.22
CA PHE A 169 4.51 10.37 11.10
C PHE A 169 4.67 11.29 12.34
N LYS A 170 5.44 10.87 13.35
CA LYS A 170 5.94 11.73 14.43
C LYS A 170 7.05 12.67 13.94
#